data_AF-A0A7X5DDV5-F1
#
_entry.id   AF-A0A7X5DDV5-F1
#
_cell.length_a   1.000
_cell.length_b   1.000
_cell.length_c   1.000
_cell.angle_alpha   90.00
_cell.angle_beta   90.00
_cell.angle_gamma   90.00
#
_symmetry.space_group_name_H-M   'P 1'
#
loop_
_entity.id
_entity.type
_entity.pdbx_description
1 polymer ?
#
loop_
_entity_poly.entity_id
_entity_poly.type
_entity_poly.pdbx_seq_one_letter_code
_entity_poly.pdbx_strand_id
1 'polypeptide(L)'
;LPYAVAATLVLDYFQRFPAMTSATVMVQREVADRMMAHPGTKAYGAYTVKLGFFARPAGRFPVGPANFFPQPRVESAVIRLDRVAALGDACASDPRAGARTDDAPDSLAASAADLSAACLMADAAFASRRKTLANSCKQFFSGRGAAGARMAERLPELFAAAGIDPKRRGETLERAEFMRLACAWRSMSDAARGCKDELSIESEEGPAV
;
A
#
# COMPACT_ATOMS: atom_id res chain seq x y z
N LEU A 1 -2.95 21.53 -6.82
CA LEU A 1 -3.76 20.32 -7.13
C LEU A 1 -5.16 20.50 -6.56
N PRO A 2 -6.23 20.09 -7.25
CA PRO A 2 -7.56 20.12 -6.67
C PRO A 2 -7.59 19.26 -5.41
N TYR A 3 -8.02 19.84 -4.29
CA TYR A 3 -7.85 19.21 -2.97
C TYR A 3 -8.52 17.85 -2.85
N ALA A 4 -9.66 17.65 -3.51
CA ALA A 4 -10.43 16.40 -3.45
C ALA A 4 -9.70 15.19 -4.04
N VAL A 5 -8.76 15.40 -4.96
CA VAL A 5 -8.09 14.32 -5.72
C VAL A 5 -6.57 14.34 -5.59
N ALA A 6 -6.00 15.31 -4.88
CA ALA A 6 -4.55 15.48 -4.83
C ALA A 6 -3.81 14.22 -4.35
N ALA A 7 -4.31 13.56 -3.30
CA ALA A 7 -3.70 12.36 -2.75
C ALA A 7 -3.69 11.21 -3.77
N THR A 8 -4.83 10.95 -4.43
CA THR A 8 -4.97 9.87 -5.40
C THR A 8 -4.13 10.11 -6.64
N LEU A 9 -4.09 11.35 -7.14
CA LEU A 9 -3.23 11.73 -8.28
C LEU A 9 -1.75 11.52 -7.98
N VAL A 10 -1.29 11.91 -6.79
CA VAL A 10 0.12 11.73 -6.40
C VAL A 10 0.48 10.24 -6.38
N LEU A 11 -0.34 9.40 -5.75
CA LEU A 11 -0.08 7.96 -5.70
C LEU A 11 -0.12 7.32 -7.10
N ASP A 12 -1.13 7.65 -7.91
CA ASP A 12 -1.25 7.15 -9.29
C ASP A 12 -0.02 7.52 -10.14
N TYR A 13 0.48 8.74 -10.02
CA TYR A 13 1.68 9.17 -10.74
C TYR A 13 2.91 8.37 -10.34
N PHE A 14 3.11 8.14 -9.03
CA PHE A 14 4.21 7.29 -8.55
C PHE A 14 4.07 5.82 -8.97
N GLN A 15 2.85 5.33 -9.16
CA GLN A 15 2.58 3.98 -9.66
C GLN A 15 2.81 3.86 -11.18
N ARG A 16 2.38 4.86 -11.95
CA ARG A 16 2.34 4.82 -13.42
C ARG A 16 3.64 5.25 -14.09
N PHE A 17 4.41 6.13 -13.46
CA PHE A 17 5.62 6.72 -14.06
C PHE A 17 6.87 6.34 -13.26
N PRO A 18 7.49 5.18 -13.53
CA PRO A 18 8.72 4.74 -12.84
C PRO A 18 9.87 5.75 -12.93
N ALA A 19 9.98 6.48 -14.04
CA ALA A 19 11.02 7.49 -14.25
C ALA A 19 10.88 8.74 -13.37
N MET A 20 9.72 8.96 -12.72
CA MET A 20 9.51 10.10 -11.83
C MET A 20 10.28 9.88 -10.51
N THR A 21 11.37 10.61 -10.30
CA THR A 21 12.24 10.44 -9.12
C THR A 21 11.76 11.22 -7.90
N SER A 22 11.02 12.31 -8.08
CA SER A 22 10.46 13.11 -6.99
C SER A 22 9.25 13.92 -7.43
N ALA A 23 8.47 14.43 -6.46
CA ALA A 23 7.39 15.37 -6.68
C ALA A 23 7.32 16.38 -5.53
N THR A 24 7.21 17.67 -5.84
CA THR A 24 6.93 18.73 -4.87
C THR A 24 5.56 19.29 -5.14
N VAL A 25 4.61 19.06 -4.23
CA VAL A 25 3.20 19.37 -4.44
C VAL A 25 2.62 20.12 -3.27
N MET A 26 1.66 21.00 -3.56
CA MET A 26 0.86 21.67 -2.55
C MET A 26 -0.47 20.95 -2.36
N VAL A 27 -0.79 20.61 -1.11
CA VAL A 27 -1.99 19.88 -0.68
C VAL A 27 -2.56 20.51 0.59
N GLN A 28 -3.76 20.09 1.02
CA GLN A 28 -4.29 20.48 2.33
C GLN A 28 -3.39 19.94 3.45
N ARG A 29 -3.32 20.65 4.58
CA ARG A 29 -2.50 20.24 5.73
C ARG A 29 -2.76 18.79 6.14
N GLU A 30 -4.02 18.38 6.28
CA GLU A 30 -4.40 17.01 6.66
C GLU A 30 -3.92 15.95 5.65
N VAL A 31 -3.88 16.29 4.36
CA VAL A 31 -3.36 15.39 3.33
C VAL A 31 -1.85 15.24 3.48
N ALA A 32 -1.12 16.34 3.70
CA ALA A 32 0.31 16.29 4.00
C ALA A 32 0.59 15.49 5.28
N ASP A 33 -0.21 15.68 6.33
CA ASP A 33 -0.09 14.92 7.59
C ASP A 33 -0.28 13.41 7.34
N ARG A 34 -1.23 13.02 6.47
CA ARG A 34 -1.41 11.62 6.05
C ARG A 34 -0.24 11.08 5.24
N MET A 35 0.36 11.88 4.35
CA MET A 35 1.52 11.49 3.56
C MET A 35 2.77 11.24 4.43
N MET A 36 2.86 11.93 5.58
CA MET A 36 3.97 11.80 6.53
C MET A 36 3.67 10.92 7.75
N ALA A 37 2.47 10.33 7.83
CA ALA A 37 2.06 9.59 9.00
C ALA A 37 2.91 8.34 9.20
N HIS A 38 3.22 8.03 10.46
CA HIS A 38 3.87 6.77 10.87
C HIS A 38 2.86 5.82 11.54
N PRO A 39 3.15 4.51 11.60
CA PRO A 39 2.31 3.55 12.33
C PRO A 39 1.95 4.05 13.73
N GLY A 40 0.74 3.72 14.17
CA GLY A 40 0.16 4.13 15.45
C GLY A 40 -0.47 5.53 15.46
N THR A 41 -0.28 6.35 14.42
CA THR A 41 -0.91 7.69 14.38
C THR A 41 -2.32 7.67 13.82
N LYS A 42 -3.12 8.65 14.25
CA LYS A 42 -4.49 8.87 13.75
C LYS A 42 -4.55 9.10 12.23
N ALA A 43 -3.52 9.74 11.68
CA ALA A 43 -3.44 10.04 10.25
C ALA A 43 -3.04 8.81 9.41
N TYR A 44 -2.38 7.80 10.02
CA TYR A 44 -1.93 6.60 9.33
C TYR A 44 -3.11 5.81 8.75
N GLY A 45 -2.95 5.31 7.52
CA GLY A 45 -4.03 4.69 6.76
C GLY A 45 -3.54 3.95 5.53
N ALA A 46 -4.48 3.32 4.81
CA ALA A 46 -4.21 2.64 3.54
C ALA A 46 -3.41 3.50 2.57
N TYR A 47 -3.79 4.77 2.43
CA TYR A 47 -3.09 5.71 1.55
C TYR A 47 -1.61 5.87 1.95
N THR A 48 -1.32 6.06 3.24
CA THR A 48 0.03 6.24 3.76
C THR A 48 0.89 5.00 3.48
N VAL A 49 0.34 3.80 3.77
CA VAL A 49 1.00 2.52 3.49
C VAL A 49 1.34 2.41 2.01
N LYS A 50 0.34 2.64 1.15
CA LYS A 50 0.49 2.56 -0.30
C LYS A 50 1.54 3.53 -0.81
N LEU A 51 1.46 4.79 -0.43
CA LEU A 51 2.45 5.80 -0.80
C LEU A 51 3.85 5.38 -0.37
N GLY A 52 4.00 4.87 0.85
CA GLY A 52 5.27 4.43 1.42
C GLY A 52 5.99 3.30 0.67
N PHE A 53 5.30 2.59 -0.24
CA PHE A 53 5.93 1.64 -1.15
C PHE A 53 6.59 2.30 -2.37
N PHE A 54 6.14 3.49 -2.75
CA PHE A 54 6.61 4.16 -3.97
C PHE A 54 7.41 5.42 -3.68
N ALA A 55 7.11 6.12 -2.59
CA ALA A 55 7.73 7.40 -2.24
C ALA A 55 7.82 7.61 -0.73
N ARG A 56 8.81 8.38 -0.30
CA ARG A 56 9.00 8.84 1.07
C ARG A 56 8.95 10.37 1.15
N PRO A 57 8.36 10.95 2.21
CA PRO A 57 8.48 12.37 2.47
C PRO A 57 9.95 12.79 2.66
N ALA A 58 10.34 13.88 2.01
CA ALA A 58 11.68 14.45 2.08
C ALA A 58 11.70 15.92 2.55
N GLY A 59 10.52 16.53 2.72
CA GLY A 59 10.42 17.89 3.25
C GLY A 59 8.97 18.37 3.28
N ARG A 60 8.70 19.33 4.16
CA ARG A 60 7.39 19.97 4.30
C ARG A 60 7.54 21.40 4.79
N PHE A 61 6.73 22.32 4.28
CA PHE A 61 6.49 23.61 4.93
C PHE A 61 5.01 24.04 4.82
N PRO A 62 4.48 24.72 5.86
CA PRO A 62 3.09 25.17 5.87
C PRO A 62 2.89 26.38 4.95
N VAL A 63 1.70 26.48 4.35
CA VAL A 63 1.27 27.63 3.55
C VAL A 63 -0.08 28.11 4.08
N GLY A 64 -0.09 29.33 4.63
CA GLY A 64 -1.29 29.94 5.20
C GLY A 64 -2.32 30.32 4.11
N PRO A 65 -3.61 30.36 4.45
CA PRO A 65 -4.69 30.63 3.49
C PRO A 65 -4.62 32.05 2.87
N ALA A 66 -4.01 33.02 3.56
CA ALA A 66 -3.82 34.38 3.05
C ALA A 66 -2.94 34.45 1.77
N ASN A 67 -2.24 33.38 1.42
CA ASN A 67 -1.42 33.29 0.20
C ASN A 67 -2.22 32.87 -1.05
N PHE A 68 -3.56 32.79 -0.97
CA PHE A 68 -4.43 32.30 -2.04
C PHE A 68 -5.54 33.29 -2.38
N PHE A 69 -5.97 33.28 -3.64
CA PHE A 69 -7.15 34.01 -4.11
C PHE A 69 -8.07 33.10 -4.94
N PRO A 70 -9.34 32.92 -4.55
CA PRO A 70 -9.94 33.32 -3.28
C PRO A 70 -9.34 32.54 -2.10
N GLN A 71 -9.44 33.12 -0.90
CA GLN A 71 -8.88 32.51 0.31
C GLN A 71 -9.62 31.21 0.70
N PRO A 72 -8.92 30.08 0.87
CA PRO A 72 -9.54 28.83 1.31
C PRO A 72 -9.84 28.84 2.81
N ARG A 73 -10.74 27.96 3.23
CA ARG A 73 -11.12 27.77 4.65
C ARG A 73 -10.17 26.89 5.45
N VAL A 74 -9.17 26.30 4.80
CA VAL A 74 -8.26 25.31 5.40
C VAL A 74 -6.82 25.70 5.14
N GLU A 75 -5.93 25.21 5.99
CA GLU A 75 -4.48 25.35 5.81
C GLU A 75 -3.95 24.41 4.73
N SER A 76 -2.89 24.85 4.08
CA SER A 76 -2.16 24.09 3.07
C SER A 76 -0.75 23.78 3.52
N ALA A 77 -0.12 22.82 2.86
CA ALA A 77 1.29 22.54 3.01
C ALA A 77 1.87 22.16 1.65
N VAL A 78 3.12 22.57 1.42
CA VAL A 78 3.93 22.02 0.34
C VAL A 78 4.70 20.85 0.91
N ILE A 79 4.66 19.71 0.22
CA ILE A 79 5.38 18.50 0.58
C ILE A 79 6.25 18.04 -0.60
N ARG A 80 7.48 17.66 -0.29
CA ARG A 80 8.36 16.96 -1.22
C ARG A 80 8.31 15.46 -0.92
N LEU A 81 8.10 14.68 -1.97
CA LEU A 81 8.14 13.23 -1.96
C LEU A 81 9.27 12.78 -2.89
N ASP A 82 10.17 11.95 -2.38
CA ASP A 82 11.22 11.32 -3.18
C ASP A 82 10.86 9.86 -3.40
N ARG A 83 11.05 9.34 -4.61
CA ARG A 83 10.81 7.93 -4.94
C ARG A 83 11.67 7.06 -4.02
N VAL A 84 11.06 6.01 -3.47
CA VAL A 84 11.83 4.94 -2.84
C VAL A 84 12.53 4.20 -3.97
N ALA A 85 13.86 4.19 -3.97
CA ALA A 85 14.62 3.37 -4.92
C ALA A 85 14.02 1.98 -4.90
N ALA A 86 13.65 1.46 -6.09
CA ALA A 86 13.17 0.10 -6.16
C ALA A 86 14.20 -0.76 -5.43
N LEU A 87 13.75 -1.66 -4.56
CA LEU A 87 14.63 -2.71 -4.04
C LEU A 87 15.26 -3.35 -5.31
N GLY A 88 16.51 -3.03 -5.64
CA GLY A 88 17.15 -3.40 -6.91
C GLY A 88 17.76 -2.28 -7.76
N ASP A 89 17.31 -1.03 -7.70
CA ASP A 89 17.90 0.07 -8.49
C ASP A 89 18.81 0.96 -7.64
N ALA A 90 20.04 0.48 -7.43
CA ALA A 90 21.13 1.26 -6.85
C ALA A 90 21.72 2.30 -7.84
N CYS A 91 21.10 2.55 -9.01
CA CYS A 91 21.71 3.33 -10.08
C CYS A 91 21.16 4.75 -10.29
N ALA A 92 20.28 5.24 -9.39
CA ALA A 92 19.80 6.63 -9.44
C ALA A 92 19.97 7.34 -8.09
N SER A 93 21.20 7.46 -7.60
CA SER A 93 21.53 8.37 -6.51
C SER A 93 21.50 9.82 -7.03
N ASP A 94 20.42 10.55 -6.74
CA ASP A 94 20.38 12.01 -6.90
C ASP A 94 21.38 12.65 -5.92
N PRO A 95 22.42 13.37 -6.40
CA PRO A 95 23.40 14.04 -5.52
C PRO A 95 22.79 15.19 -4.69
N ARG A 96 21.51 15.53 -4.88
CA ARG A 96 20.77 16.53 -4.08
C ARG A 96 19.97 15.90 -2.92
N ALA A 97 20.02 14.58 -2.75
CA ALA A 97 19.45 13.91 -1.58
C ALA A 97 20.28 14.27 -0.34
N GLY A 98 19.85 15.32 0.36
CA GLY A 98 20.44 15.76 1.62
C GLY A 98 20.58 14.60 2.63
N ALA A 99 21.70 14.65 3.35
CA ALA A 99 22.22 13.61 4.22
C ALA A 99 21.26 13.10 5.31
N ARG A 100 21.33 11.79 5.55
CA ARG A 100 21.04 10.99 6.77
C ARG A 100 19.58 10.83 7.21
N THR A 101 19.15 9.56 7.22
CA THR A 101 19.10 8.77 8.47
C THR A 101 19.48 7.33 8.17
N ASP A 102 20.39 6.79 8.98
CA ASP A 102 20.69 5.38 9.11
C ASP A 102 19.42 4.67 9.59
N ASP A 103 18.77 3.92 8.70
CA ASP A 103 17.79 2.86 9.00
C ASP A 103 17.30 2.29 7.65
N ALA A 104 18.12 1.42 7.05
CA ALA A 104 17.70 0.65 5.89
C ALA A 104 17.82 -0.85 6.20
N PRO A 105 16.79 -1.47 6.80
CA PRO A 105 16.52 -2.85 6.51
C PRO A 105 15.62 -2.93 5.26
N ASP A 106 15.69 -4.06 4.57
CA ASP A 106 14.76 -4.51 3.54
C ASP A 106 15.06 -4.09 2.09
N SER A 107 16.28 -4.42 1.63
CA SER A 107 16.59 -4.53 0.19
C SER A 107 16.11 -5.88 -0.40
N LEU A 108 14.80 -6.20 -0.35
CA LEU A 108 14.23 -7.39 -1.01
C LEU A 108 13.49 -7.03 -2.30
N ALA A 109 14.13 -7.10 -3.47
CA ALA A 109 13.55 -6.67 -4.76
C ALA A 109 12.07 -7.03 -4.95
N ALA A 110 11.18 -6.09 -4.64
CA ALA A 110 9.74 -6.30 -4.64
C ALA A 110 9.24 -6.18 -6.07
N SER A 111 8.65 -7.24 -6.61
CA SER A 111 8.08 -7.20 -7.95
C SER A 111 6.83 -6.30 -7.99
N ALA A 112 6.43 -5.85 -9.18
CA ALA A 112 5.18 -5.11 -9.35
C ALA A 112 3.96 -5.90 -8.82
N ALA A 113 3.99 -7.23 -8.90
CA ALA A 113 2.95 -8.10 -8.35
C ALA A 113 2.92 -8.08 -6.82
N ASP A 114 4.09 -8.02 -6.16
CA ASP A 114 4.18 -7.90 -4.70
C ASP A 114 3.64 -6.56 -4.22
N LEU A 115 4.02 -5.47 -4.89
CA LEU A 115 3.53 -4.13 -4.57
C LEU A 115 2.02 -4.02 -4.73
N SER A 116 1.46 -4.62 -5.78
CA SER A 116 0.02 -4.65 -6.01
C SER A 116 -0.71 -5.45 -4.91
N ALA A 117 -0.19 -6.62 -4.54
CA ALA A 117 -0.72 -7.42 -3.43
C ALA A 117 -0.60 -6.70 -2.08
N ALA A 118 0.49 -5.97 -1.83
CA ALA A 118 0.65 -5.18 -0.61
C ALA A 118 -0.34 -4.01 -0.55
N CYS A 119 -0.59 -3.34 -1.68
CA CYS A 119 -1.63 -2.32 -1.80
C CYS A 119 -3.03 -2.89 -1.52
N LEU A 120 -3.32 -4.10 -2.01
CA LEU A 120 -4.57 -4.81 -1.73
C LEU A 120 -4.70 -5.13 -0.23
N MET A 121 -3.63 -5.60 0.41
CA MET A 121 -3.61 -5.89 1.84
C MET A 121 -3.76 -4.63 2.70
N ALA A 122 -3.20 -3.50 2.26
CA ALA A 122 -3.45 -2.21 2.89
C ALA A 122 -4.95 -1.83 2.81
N ASP A 123 -5.61 -2.01 1.65
CA ASP A 123 -7.04 -1.76 1.56
C ASP A 123 -7.85 -2.69 2.48
N ALA A 124 -7.51 -3.97 2.54
CA ALA A 124 -8.18 -4.94 3.39
C ALA A 124 -8.03 -4.59 4.89
N ALA A 125 -6.83 -4.21 5.32
CA ALA A 125 -6.53 -3.84 6.70
C ALA A 125 -7.24 -2.56 7.16
N PHE A 126 -7.58 -1.66 6.24
CA PHE A 126 -8.19 -0.37 6.53
C PHE A 126 -9.65 -0.24 6.05
N ALA A 127 -10.25 -1.30 5.50
CA ALA A 127 -11.67 -1.37 5.16
C ALA A 127 -12.58 -1.03 6.36
N SER A 128 -12.12 -1.35 7.58
CA SER A 128 -12.70 -0.84 8.82
C SER A 128 -11.63 -0.46 9.84
N ARG A 129 -11.30 0.84 9.92
CA ARG A 129 -10.26 1.36 10.83
C ARG A 129 -10.40 0.92 12.28
N ARG A 130 -11.64 0.84 12.80
CA ARG A 130 -11.91 0.58 14.23
C ARG A 130 -11.92 -0.90 14.61
N LYS A 131 -11.84 -1.81 13.63
CA LYS A 131 -11.87 -3.25 13.88
C LYS A 131 -10.44 -3.82 13.95
N THR A 132 -10.33 -5.02 14.51
CA THR A 132 -9.11 -5.84 14.40
C THR A 132 -8.83 -6.17 12.92
N LEU A 133 -7.59 -6.52 12.63
CA LEU A 133 -7.10 -6.82 11.29
C LEU A 133 -7.92 -7.95 10.65
N ALA A 134 -8.14 -9.04 11.38
CA ALA A 134 -8.95 -10.16 10.90
C ALA A 134 -10.38 -9.73 10.53
N ASN A 135 -11.03 -8.91 11.36
CA ASN A 135 -12.39 -8.47 11.10
C ASN A 135 -12.48 -7.47 9.94
N SER A 136 -11.49 -6.59 9.79
CA SER A 136 -11.40 -5.69 8.64
C SER A 136 -11.18 -6.47 7.34
N CYS A 137 -10.20 -7.37 7.31
CA CYS A 137 -9.90 -8.18 6.14
C CYS A 137 -11.07 -9.11 5.77
N LYS A 138 -11.72 -9.74 6.74
CA LYS A 138 -12.91 -10.58 6.50
C LYS A 138 -14.01 -9.78 5.82
N GLN A 139 -14.34 -8.60 6.35
CA GLN A 139 -15.33 -7.71 5.75
C GLN A 139 -14.96 -7.33 4.31
N PHE A 140 -13.69 -7.04 4.06
CA PHE A 140 -13.20 -6.66 2.74
C PHE A 140 -13.29 -7.80 1.71
N PHE A 141 -12.81 -8.99 2.06
CA PHE A 141 -12.75 -10.12 1.14
C PHE A 141 -14.11 -10.78 0.92
N SER A 142 -14.96 -10.89 1.94
CA SER A 142 -16.31 -11.45 1.78
C SER A 142 -17.18 -10.68 0.78
N GLY A 143 -16.92 -9.38 0.57
CA GLY A 143 -17.63 -8.56 -0.42
C GLY A 143 -17.13 -8.69 -1.87
N ARG A 144 -16.15 -9.56 -2.15
CA ARG A 144 -15.45 -9.62 -3.47
C ARG A 144 -15.72 -10.92 -4.23
N GLY A 145 -16.96 -11.40 -4.19
CA GLY A 145 -17.41 -12.59 -4.91
C GLY A 145 -16.79 -13.91 -4.39
N ALA A 146 -16.94 -14.99 -5.14
CA ALA A 146 -16.57 -16.34 -4.70
C ALA A 146 -15.08 -16.49 -4.37
N ALA A 147 -14.20 -15.85 -5.14
CA ALA A 147 -12.76 -15.88 -4.86
C ALA A 147 -12.41 -15.13 -3.57
N GLY A 148 -13.04 -13.99 -3.31
CA GLY A 148 -12.89 -13.25 -2.06
C GLY A 148 -13.43 -14.03 -0.87
N ALA A 149 -14.57 -14.70 -1.01
CA ALA A 149 -15.14 -15.54 0.05
C ALA A 149 -14.19 -16.67 0.48
N ARG A 150 -13.59 -17.40 -0.48
CA ARG A 150 -12.57 -18.42 -0.18
C ARG A 150 -11.34 -17.85 0.53
N MET A 151 -10.89 -16.67 0.12
CA MET A 151 -9.78 -15.99 0.82
C MET A 151 -10.17 -15.59 2.25
N ALA A 152 -11.41 -15.16 2.48
CA ALA A 152 -11.90 -14.80 3.80
C ALA A 152 -11.89 -15.99 4.78
N GLU A 153 -12.13 -17.21 4.29
CA GLU A 153 -12.03 -18.46 5.07
C GLU A 153 -10.58 -18.80 5.45
N ARG A 154 -9.63 -18.48 4.56
CA ARG A 154 -8.20 -18.76 4.74
C ARG A 154 -7.40 -17.67 5.45
N LEU A 155 -8.07 -16.61 5.94
CA LEU A 155 -7.39 -15.53 6.67
C LEU A 155 -6.53 -16.01 7.85
N PRO A 156 -6.94 -17.01 8.68
CA PRO A 156 -6.09 -17.52 9.74
C PRO A 156 -4.74 -18.08 9.23
N GLU A 157 -4.77 -18.84 8.14
CA GLU A 157 -3.57 -19.36 7.48
C GLU A 157 -2.70 -18.21 6.97
N LEU A 158 -3.32 -17.20 6.34
CA LEU A 158 -2.61 -16.04 5.80
C LEU A 158 -1.87 -15.27 6.89
N PHE A 159 -2.53 -15.02 8.03
CA PHE A 159 -1.91 -14.34 9.16
C PHE A 159 -0.79 -15.16 9.80
N ALA A 160 -0.98 -16.48 9.92
CA ALA A 160 0.06 -17.38 10.43
C ALA A 160 1.29 -17.38 9.51
N ALA A 161 1.10 -17.51 8.20
CA ALA A 161 2.18 -17.48 7.21
C ALA A 161 2.93 -16.13 7.19
N ALA A 162 2.24 -15.02 7.43
CA ALA A 162 2.85 -13.69 7.51
C ALA A 162 3.48 -13.36 8.88
N GLY A 163 3.25 -14.21 9.90
CA GLY A 163 3.68 -13.96 11.27
C GLY A 163 3.00 -12.74 11.91
N ILE A 164 1.72 -12.51 11.61
CA ILE A 164 0.96 -11.34 12.08
C ILE A 164 -0.14 -11.75 13.05
N ASP A 165 -0.22 -11.07 14.20
CA ASP A 165 -1.33 -11.25 15.13
C ASP A 165 -2.64 -10.70 14.53
N PRO A 166 -3.67 -11.54 14.30
CA PRO A 166 -4.96 -11.13 13.74
C PRO A 166 -5.74 -10.12 14.61
N LYS A 167 -5.41 -10.01 15.90
CA LYS A 167 -6.05 -9.10 16.86
C LYS A 167 -5.51 -7.67 16.79
N ARG A 168 -4.33 -7.46 16.19
CA ARG A 168 -3.79 -6.10 15.95
C ARG A 168 -4.74 -5.29 15.08
N ARG A 169 -4.60 -3.96 15.10
CA ARG A 169 -5.32 -3.05 14.19
C ARG A 169 -4.39 -2.68 13.04
N GLY A 170 -4.96 -2.46 11.84
CA GLY A 170 -4.18 -2.14 10.64
C GLY A 170 -3.26 -0.92 10.81
N GLU A 171 -3.64 0.03 11.66
CA GLU A 171 -2.82 1.21 11.97
C GLU A 171 -1.52 0.92 12.73
N THR A 172 -1.37 -0.28 13.29
CA THR A 172 -0.16 -0.68 14.03
C THR A 172 0.86 -1.39 13.17
N LEU A 173 0.53 -1.73 11.92
CA LEU A 173 1.41 -2.51 11.05
C LEU A 173 2.44 -1.65 10.34
N GLU A 174 3.65 -2.15 10.20
CA GLU A 174 4.70 -1.53 9.40
C GLU A 174 4.67 -1.98 7.93
N ARG A 175 5.41 -1.26 7.07
CA ARG A 175 5.48 -1.55 5.62
C ARG A 175 5.97 -2.97 5.33
N ALA A 176 6.98 -3.44 6.05
CA ALA A 176 7.52 -4.79 5.91
C ALA A 176 6.46 -5.86 6.25
N GLU A 177 5.59 -5.58 7.23
CA GLU A 177 4.51 -6.49 7.62
C GLU A 177 3.44 -6.59 6.53
N PHE A 178 3.12 -5.47 5.87
CA PHE A 178 2.25 -5.48 4.69
C PHE A 178 2.86 -6.25 3.52
N MET A 179 4.18 -6.23 3.33
CA MET A 179 4.86 -7.07 2.34
C MET A 179 4.74 -8.55 2.68
N ARG A 180 4.92 -8.95 3.94
CA ARG A 180 4.74 -10.34 4.35
C ARG A 180 3.31 -10.83 4.12
N LEU A 181 2.31 -10.01 4.44
CA LEU A 181 0.90 -10.30 4.12
C LEU A 181 0.69 -10.46 2.61
N ALA A 182 1.33 -9.62 1.79
CA ALA A 182 1.27 -9.70 0.34
C ALA A 182 1.87 -11.00 -0.20
N CYS A 183 3.08 -11.38 0.26
CA CYS A 183 3.74 -12.62 -0.12
C CYS A 183 2.87 -13.84 0.25
N ALA A 184 2.36 -13.89 1.48
CA ALA A 184 1.47 -14.97 1.93
C ALA A 184 0.19 -15.05 1.07
N TRP A 185 -0.45 -13.91 0.80
CA TRP A 185 -1.65 -13.84 -0.05
C TRP A 185 -1.39 -14.34 -1.48
N ARG A 186 -0.24 -13.98 -2.06
CA ARG A 186 0.16 -14.42 -3.40
C ARG A 186 0.39 -15.92 -3.46
N SER A 187 1.18 -16.47 -2.54
CA SER A 187 1.44 -17.92 -2.49
C SER A 187 0.14 -18.73 -2.40
N MET A 188 -0.85 -18.26 -1.63
CA MET A 188 -2.16 -18.92 -1.51
C MET A 188 -3.03 -18.76 -2.75
N SER A 189 -2.96 -17.61 -3.41
CA SER A 189 -3.74 -17.32 -4.63
C SER A 189 -3.18 -18.04 -5.86
N ASP A 190 -1.88 -18.26 -5.92
CA ASP A 190 -1.21 -19.01 -6.99
C ASP A 190 -1.47 -20.50 -6.84
N ALA A 191 -1.38 -21.04 -5.62
CA ALA A 191 -1.77 -22.43 -5.33
C ALA A 191 -3.25 -22.72 -5.68
N ALA A 192 -4.15 -21.79 -5.44
CA ALA A 192 -5.57 -21.93 -5.79
C ALA A 192 -5.85 -21.84 -7.31
N ARG A 193 -4.92 -21.28 -8.10
CA ARG A 193 -5.01 -21.26 -9.58
C ARG A 193 -4.52 -22.57 -10.18
N GLY A 194 -3.37 -23.08 -9.74
CA GLY A 194 -2.84 -24.37 -10.23
C GLY A 194 -3.79 -25.56 -10.02
N CYS A 195 -4.48 -25.61 -8.87
CA CYS A 195 -5.44 -26.69 -8.58
C CYS A 195 -6.69 -26.67 -9.51
N LYS A 196 -7.06 -25.50 -10.06
CA LYS A 196 -8.18 -25.39 -11.00
C LYS A 196 -7.80 -25.83 -12.41
N ASP A 197 -6.56 -25.59 -12.81
CA ASP A 197 -6.06 -25.98 -14.12
C ASP A 197 -5.91 -27.50 -14.21
N GLU A 198 -5.48 -28.17 -13.13
CA GLU A 198 -5.40 -29.64 -13.05
C GLU A 198 -6.78 -30.32 -13.09
N LEU A 199 -7.78 -29.83 -12.35
CA LEU A 199 -9.13 -30.40 -12.35
C LEU A 199 -9.87 -30.24 -13.70
N SER A 200 -9.45 -29.28 -14.54
CA SER A 200 -10.04 -29.06 -15.85
C SER A 200 -9.50 -30.03 -16.91
N ILE A 201 -8.31 -30.62 -16.67
CA ILE A 201 -7.66 -31.56 -17.59
C ILE A 201 -8.19 -32.99 -17.39
N GLU A 202 -8.63 -33.36 -16.18
CA GLU A 202 -9.17 -34.71 -15.89
C GLU A 202 -10.63 -34.91 -16.36
N SER A 203 -11.27 -33.91 -16.98
CA SER A 203 -12.68 -33.97 -17.40
C SER A 203 -12.89 -34.27 -18.90
N GLU A 204 -11.83 -34.43 -19.71
CA GLU A 204 -11.93 -34.67 -21.16
C GLU A 204 -11.59 -36.11 -21.64
N GLU A 205 -11.30 -37.07 -20.74
CA GLU A 205 -11.20 -38.49 -21.11
C GLU A 205 -12.49 -39.26 -20.75
N GLY A 206 -13.55 -39.04 -21.54
CA GLY A 206 -14.70 -39.96 -21.60
C GLY A 206 -14.39 -41.18 -22.47
N PRO A 207 -14.89 -42.39 -22.12
CA PRO A 207 -14.46 -43.62 -22.77
C PRO A 207 -14.93 -43.66 -24.23
N ALA A 208 -13.98 -43.90 -25.14
CA ALA A 208 -14.28 -44.23 -26.52
C ALA A 208 -14.87 -45.66 -26.58
N VAL A 209 -16.18 -45.77 -26.79
CA VAL A 209 -16.85 -46.96 -27.36
C VAL A 209 -18.05 -46.52 -28.20
#